data_AF-A0A931SBS3-F1
#
_entry.id   AF-A0A931SBS3-F1
#
_cell.length_a   1.000
_cell.length_b   1.000
_cell.length_c   1.000
_cell.angle_alpha   90.00
_cell.angle_beta   90.00
_cell.angle_gamma   90.00
#
_symmetry.space_group_name_H-M   'P 1'
#
loop_
_entity.id
_entity.type
_entity.pdbx_description
1 polymer ?
#
loop_
_entity_poly.entity_id
_entity_poly.type
_entity_poly.pdbx_seq_one_letter_code
_entity_poly.pdbx_strand_id
1 'polypeptide(L)'
;MLQKEIPSIHGAAFLIGAAGLLSRILGVLRDRLLASHFGASRTLDVYYASFQIPDFLFTVFLVGAASAAIVPLLIEYQQSDEKKASLLIGGLLSIFSFGAVILSLLVAVLAPFLVSIIAPGFQTDERALMVVM
;
A
#
# COMPACT_ATOMS: atom_id res chain seq x y z
N MET A 1 21.12 14.24 16.09
CA MET A 1 21.84 15.08 15.11
C MET A 1 21.20 15.09 13.70
N LEU A 2 19.94 14.66 13.52
CA LEU A 2 19.21 14.75 12.24
C LEU A 2 17.77 15.28 12.44
N GLN A 3 17.62 16.36 13.21
CA GLN A 3 16.40 17.18 13.20
C GLN A 3 16.66 18.42 12.34
N LYS A 4 16.87 18.20 11.03
CA LYS A 4 16.82 19.33 10.09
C LYS A 4 15.36 19.41 9.65
N GLU A 5 14.58 20.20 10.38
CA GLU A 5 13.23 20.56 9.91
C GLU A 5 13.36 21.08 8.50
N ILE A 6 12.62 20.51 7.55
CA ILE A 6 12.61 20.98 6.17
C ILE A 6 11.96 22.38 6.24
N PRO A 7 12.73 23.47 6.16
CA PRO A 7 12.24 24.76 6.65
C PRO A 7 11.36 25.47 5.62
N SER A 8 11.13 24.86 4.45
CA SER A 8 10.30 25.43 3.40
C SER A 8 9.34 24.40 2.81
N ILE A 9 8.10 24.83 2.59
CA ILE A 9 7.05 24.05 1.92
C ILE A 9 7.55 23.50 0.57
N HIS A 10 8.37 24.30 -0.14
CA HIS A 10 9.01 23.90 -1.39
C HIS A 10 9.96 22.71 -1.22
N GLY A 11 10.76 22.68 -0.15
CA GLY A 11 11.65 21.57 0.15
C GLY A 11 10.90 20.28 0.47
N ALA A 12 9.80 20.38 1.22
CA ALA A 12 8.96 19.22 1.54
C ALA A 12 8.22 18.70 0.30
N ALA A 13 7.66 19.59 -0.51
CA ALA A 13 7.02 19.25 -1.78
C ALA A 13 8.01 18.59 -2.75
N PHE A 14 9.23 19.12 -2.86
CA PHE A 14 10.28 18.53 -3.68
C PHE A 14 10.67 17.14 -3.20
N LEU A 15 10.83 16.94 -1.88
CA LEU A 15 11.19 15.64 -1.31
C LEU A 15 10.09 14.59 -1.56
N ILE A 16 8.82 14.93 -1.31
CA ILE A 16 7.69 14.04 -1.55
C ILE A 16 7.57 13.73 -3.04
N GLY A 17 7.71 14.74 -3.91
CA GLY A 17 7.67 14.58 -5.36
C GLY A 17 8.81 13.70 -5.89
N ALA A 18 10.03 13.94 -5.43
CA ALA A 18 11.20 13.14 -5.81
C ALA A 18 11.09 11.70 -5.31
N ALA A 19 10.62 11.48 -4.07
CA ALA A 19 10.36 10.15 -3.54
C ALA A 19 9.28 9.41 -4.35
N GLY A 20 8.20 10.11 -4.72
CA GLY A 20 7.14 9.57 -5.57
C GLY A 20 7.63 9.20 -6.98
N LEU A 21 8.44 10.06 -7.60
CA LEU A 21 9.08 9.78 -8.89
C LEU A 21 10.01 8.56 -8.81
N LEU A 22 10.85 8.50 -7.77
CA LEU A 22 11.76 7.38 -7.56
C LEU A 22 10.98 6.07 -7.37
N SER A 23 9.91 6.09 -6.58
CA SER A 23 9.02 4.93 -6.40
C SER A 23 8.42 4.46 -7.74
N ARG A 24 7.96 5.39 -8.60
CA ARG A 24 7.45 5.06 -9.94
C ARG A 24 8.52 4.47 -10.86
N ILE A 25 9.73 5.01 -10.83
CA ILE A 25 10.86 4.47 -11.61
C ILE A 25 11.19 3.04 -11.16
N LEU A 26 11.22 2.79 -9.85
CA LEU A 26 11.41 1.45 -9.31
C LEU A 26 10.28 0.49 -9.72
N GLY A 27 9.03 0.98 -9.76
CA GLY A 27 7.89 0.22 -10.27
C GLY A 27 8.06 -0.18 -11.74
N VAL A 28 8.43 0.78 -12.60
CA VAL A 28 8.71 0.49 -14.02
C VAL A 28 9.86 -0.50 -14.19
N LEU A 29 10.92 -0.37 -13.36
CA LEU A 29 12.03 -1.31 -13.37
C LEU A 29 11.58 -2.73 -12.97
N ARG A 30 10.78 -2.86 -11.91
CA ARG A 30 10.16 -4.13 -11.50
C ARG A 30 9.37 -4.74 -12.64
N ASP A 31 8.51 -3.95 -13.29
CA ASP A 31 7.65 -4.44 -14.36
C ASP A 31 8.47 -4.89 -15.58
N ARG A 32 9.55 -4.16 -15.91
CA ARG A 32 10.48 -4.56 -16.96
C ARG A 32 11.23 -5.85 -16.63
N LEU A 33 11.68 -6.03 -15.39
CA LEU A 33 12.34 -7.26 -14.96
C LEU A 33 11.39 -8.45 -15.07
N LEU A 34 10.16 -8.31 -14.56
CA LEU A 34 9.13 -9.35 -14.66
C LEU A 34 8.80 -9.68 -16.12
N ALA A 35 8.57 -8.68 -16.97
CA ALA A 35 8.32 -8.88 -18.39
C ALA A 35 9.49 -9.53 -19.13
N SER A 36 10.74 -9.26 -18.71
CA SER A 36 11.92 -9.91 -19.30
C SER A 36 12.04 -11.39 -18.95
N HIS A 37 11.59 -11.81 -17.76
CA HIS A 37 11.63 -13.19 -17.32
C HIS A 37 10.42 -14.00 -17.78
N PHE A 38 9.22 -13.43 -17.72
CA PHE A 38 7.96 -14.11 -18.01
C PHE A 38 7.41 -13.82 -19.42
N GLY A 39 7.97 -12.84 -20.14
CA GLY A 39 7.44 -12.37 -21.42
C GLY A 39 6.05 -11.74 -21.31
N ALA A 40 5.44 -11.46 -22.46
CA ALA A 40 4.00 -11.13 -22.53
C ALA A 40 3.17 -12.41 -22.34
N SER A 41 3.17 -12.94 -21.12
CA SER A 41 2.46 -14.16 -20.75
C SER A 41 1.25 -13.86 -19.88
N ARG A 42 0.25 -14.72 -20.01
CA ARG A 42 -0.98 -14.60 -19.23
C ARG A 42 -0.76 -14.82 -17.73
N THR A 43 0.29 -15.54 -17.36
CA THR A 43 0.73 -15.69 -15.96
C THR A 43 1.18 -14.36 -15.36
N LEU A 44 1.84 -13.50 -16.14
CA LEU A 44 2.24 -12.17 -15.69
C LEU A 44 1.02 -11.26 -15.49
N ASP A 45 0.02 -11.37 -16.39
CA ASP A 45 -1.26 -10.66 -16.24
C ASP A 45 -2.00 -11.08 -14.96
N VAL A 46 -2.00 -12.38 -14.64
CA VAL A 46 -2.58 -12.92 -13.40
C VAL A 46 -1.83 -12.37 -12.18
N TYR A 47 -0.49 -12.38 -12.22
CA TYR A 47 0.33 -11.82 -11.13
C TYR A 47 0.00 -10.34 -10.87
N TYR A 48 -0.11 -9.52 -11.91
CA TYR A 48 -0.50 -8.12 -11.74
C TYR A 48 -1.92 -7.97 -11.20
N ALA A 49 -2.85 -8.82 -11.64
CA ALA A 49 -4.22 -8.81 -11.14
C ALA A 49 -4.28 -9.16 -9.64
N SER A 50 -3.44 -10.08 -9.14
CA SER A 50 -3.38 -10.46 -7.72
C SER A 50 -3.17 -9.27 -6.78
N PHE A 51 -2.39 -8.26 -7.20
CA PHE A 51 -2.13 -7.07 -6.38
C PHE A 51 -3.28 -6.06 -6.37
N GLN A 52 -4.30 -6.21 -7.21
CA GLN A 52 -5.37 -5.23 -7.33
C GLN A 52 -6.21 -5.12 -6.05
N ILE A 53 -6.49 -6.24 -5.38
CA ILE A 53 -7.27 -6.24 -4.12
C ILE A 53 -6.46 -5.59 -2.99
N PRO A 54 -5.21 -6.03 -2.69
CA PRO A 54 -4.38 -5.37 -1.68
C PRO A 54 -4.16 -3.88 -1.96
N ASP A 55 -3.83 -3.51 -3.21
CA ASP A 55 -3.55 -2.12 -3.58
C ASP A 55 -4.78 -1.22 -3.40
N PHE A 56 -5.98 -1.74 -3.72
CA PHE A 56 -7.22 -1.03 -3.49
C PHE A 56 -7.45 -0.75 -2.00
N LEU A 57 -7.31 -1.77 -1.14
CA LEU A 57 -7.49 -1.64 0.31
C LEU A 57 -6.49 -0.64 0.90
N PHE A 58 -5.23 -0.71 0.47
CA PHE A 58 -4.20 0.25 0.88
C PHE A 58 -4.53 1.68 0.43
N THR A 59 -4.98 1.87 -0.81
CA THR A 59 -5.31 3.18 -1.37
C THR A 59 -6.49 3.82 -0.64
N VAL A 60 -7.56 3.07 -0.37
CA VAL A 60 -8.74 3.55 0.38
C VAL A 60 -8.33 3.97 1.79
N PHE A 61 -7.50 3.18 2.46
CA PHE A 61 -7.01 3.49 3.79
C PHE A 61 -6.13 4.76 3.80
N LEU A 62 -5.22 4.90 2.83
CA LEU A 62 -4.29 6.01 2.72
C LEU A 62 -5.01 7.34 2.43
N VAL A 63 -5.98 7.32 1.52
CA VAL A 63 -6.80 8.51 1.21
C VAL A 63 -7.78 8.84 2.34
N GLY A 64 -8.36 7.83 2.99
CA GLY A 64 -9.35 8.01 4.05
C GLY A 64 -8.74 8.29 5.42
N ALA A 65 -8.49 7.23 6.19
CA ALA A 65 -8.17 7.32 7.61
C ALA A 65 -6.82 8.00 7.88
N ALA A 66 -5.79 7.70 7.06
CA ALA A 66 -4.44 8.23 7.27
C ALA A 66 -4.38 9.74 7.05
N SER A 67 -4.88 10.21 5.90
CA SER A 67 -4.76 11.61 5.49
C SER A 67 -5.71 12.55 6.23
N ALA A 68 -6.92 12.09 6.59
CA ALA A 68 -7.95 12.97 7.17
C ALA A 68 -7.88 13.10 8.71
N ALA A 69 -7.44 12.06 9.42
CA ALA A 69 -7.50 12.02 10.89
C ALA A 69 -6.16 11.75 11.56
N ILE A 70 -5.37 10.80 11.03
CA ILE A 70 -4.15 10.34 11.71
C ILE A 70 -3.02 11.38 11.64
N VAL A 71 -2.77 11.95 10.47
CA VAL A 71 -1.70 12.96 10.29
C VAL A 71 -1.95 14.22 11.14
N PRO A 72 -3.14 14.86 11.13
CA PRO A 72 -3.41 16.02 11.97
C PRO A 72 -3.26 15.71 13.48
N LEU A 73 -3.80 14.57 13.93
CA LEU A 73 -3.73 14.16 15.33
C LEU A 73 -2.28 13.92 15.79
N LEU A 74 -1.46 13.34 14.91
CA LEU A 74 -0.04 13.11 15.21
C LEU A 74 0.73 14.42 15.34
N ILE A 75 0.45 15.41 14.47
CA ILE A 75 1.07 16.73 14.53
C ILE A 75 0.70 17.44 15.84
N GLU A 76 -0.57 17.37 16.24
CA GLU A 76 -1.06 17.96 17.50
C GLU A 76 -0.34 17.37 18.73
N TYR A 77 -0.19 16.05 18.78
CA TYR A 77 0.49 15.39 19.90
C TYR A 77 2.01 15.58 19.87
N GLN A 78 2.65 15.66 18.70
CA GLN A 78 4.08 15.99 18.64
C GLN A 78 4.38 17.38 19.23
N GLN A 79 3.50 18.35 19.02
CA GLN A 79 3.68 19.71 19.54
C GLN A 79 3.37 19.83 21.03
N SER A 80 2.50 18.95 21.55
CA SER A 80 1.98 19.06 22.92
C SER A 80 2.70 18.14 23.92
N ASP A 81 2.98 16.89 23.53
CA ASP A 81 3.50 15.84 24.40
C ASP A 81 4.13 14.69 23.59
N GLU A 82 5.47 14.69 23.50
CA GLU A 82 6.22 13.66 22.75
C GLU A 82 5.94 12.23 23.24
N LYS A 83 5.65 12.02 24.53
CA LYS A 83 5.33 10.67 25.04
C LYS A 83 3.99 10.20 24.51
N LYS A 84 2.98 11.08 24.47
CA LYS A 84 1.67 10.76 23.87
C LYS A 84 1.78 10.53 22.37
N ALA A 85 2.63 11.29 21.66
CA ALA A 85 2.88 11.05 20.24
C ALA A 85 3.49 9.66 20.00
N SER A 86 4.48 9.26 20.82
CA SER A 86 5.10 7.93 20.73
C SER A 86 4.10 6.80 21.05
N LEU A 87 3.27 6.97 22.08
CA LEU A 87 2.21 6.02 22.42
C LEU A 87 1.15 5.91 21.31
N LEU A 88 0.79 7.03 20.67
CA LEU A 88 -0.13 7.05 19.53
C LEU A 88 0.46 6.27 18.36
N ILE A 89 1.72 6.54 17.98
CA ILE A 89 2.40 5.80 16.89
C ILE A 89 2.45 4.31 17.20
N GLY A 90 2.82 3.93 18.43
CA GLY A 90 2.88 2.53 18.84
C GLY A 90 1.50 1.84 18.80
N GLY A 91 0.46 2.52 19.25
CA GLY A 91 -0.92 2.05 19.20
C GLY A 91 -1.42 1.89 17.75
N LEU A 92 -1.18 2.90 16.91
CA LEU A 92 -1.51 2.85 15.48
C LEU A 92 -0.79 1.70 14.79
N LEU A 93 0.51 1.53 15.02
CA LEU A 93 1.29 0.45 14.43
C LEU A 93 0.74 -0.93 14.86
N SER A 94 0.39 -1.09 16.14
CA SER A 94 -0.21 -2.32 16.65
C SER A 94 -1.57 -2.60 16.02
N ILE A 95 -2.46 -1.61 15.97
CA ILE A 95 -3.80 -1.73 15.35
C ILE A 95 -3.69 -2.02 13.85
N PHE A 96 -2.78 -1.35 13.13
CA PHE A 96 -2.58 -1.61 11.70
C PHE A 96 -1.96 -2.97 11.45
N SER A 97 -0.99 -3.38 12.25
CA SER A 97 -0.38 -4.70 12.07
C SER A 97 -1.41 -5.80 12.32
N PHE A 98 -2.17 -5.69 13.41
CA PHE A 98 -3.22 -6.64 13.74
C PHE A 98 -4.37 -6.61 12.73
N GLY A 99 -4.83 -5.42 12.35
CA GLY A 99 -5.86 -5.21 11.35
C GLY A 99 -5.45 -5.73 9.96
N ALA A 100 -4.20 -5.53 9.55
CA ALA A 100 -3.67 -6.05 8.29
C ALA A 100 -3.65 -7.59 8.29
N VAL A 101 -3.29 -8.23 9.41
CA VAL A 101 -3.35 -9.69 9.53
C VAL A 101 -4.80 -10.19 9.41
N ILE A 102 -5.74 -9.59 10.14
CA ILE A 102 -7.15 -9.96 10.06
C ILE A 102 -7.71 -9.75 8.66
N LEU A 103 -7.44 -8.58 8.06
CA LEU A 103 -7.92 -8.24 6.74
C LEU A 103 -7.33 -9.18 5.67
N SER A 104 -6.04 -9.51 5.79
CA SER A 104 -5.38 -10.48 4.91
C SER A 104 -6.03 -11.86 5.00
N LEU A 105 -6.30 -12.36 6.21
CA LEU A 105 -7.03 -13.63 6.41
C LEU A 105 -8.44 -13.59 5.82
N LEU A 106 -9.16 -12.49 6.04
CA LEU A 106 -10.51 -12.31 5.51
C LEU A 106 -10.52 -12.25 3.98
N VAL A 107 -9.57 -11.52 3.38
CA VAL A 107 -9.39 -11.47 1.93
C VAL A 107 -9.01 -12.84 1.40
N ALA A 108 -8.12 -13.60 2.05
CA ALA A 108 -7.75 -14.94 1.60
C ALA A 108 -8.96 -15.90 1.56
N VAL A 109 -9.87 -15.82 2.54
CA VAL A 109 -11.10 -16.61 2.57
C VAL A 109 -12.11 -16.15 1.52
N LEU A 110 -12.23 -14.84 1.29
CA LEU A 110 -13.17 -14.26 0.32
C LEU A 110 -12.62 -14.18 -1.11
N ALA A 111 -11.32 -14.39 -1.30
CA ALA A 111 -10.60 -14.30 -2.58
C ALA A 111 -11.32 -15.03 -3.73
N PRO A 112 -11.77 -16.30 -3.61
CA PRO A 112 -12.46 -16.99 -4.71
C PRO A 112 -13.72 -16.26 -5.19
N PHE A 113 -14.42 -15.55 -4.29
CA PHE A 113 -15.58 -14.75 -4.65
C PHE A 113 -15.16 -13.39 -5.23
N LEU A 114 -14.20 -12.70 -4.59
CA LEU A 114 -13.74 -11.37 -5.00
C LEU A 114 -13.10 -11.37 -6.39
N VAL A 115 -12.29 -12.38 -6.71
CA VAL A 115 -11.63 -12.52 -8.02
C VAL A 115 -12.66 -12.63 -9.15
N SER A 116 -13.81 -13.27 -8.91
CA SER A 116 -14.87 -13.40 -9.92
C SER A 116 -15.53 -12.07 -10.29
N ILE A 117 -15.56 -11.11 -9.36
CA ILE A 117 -16.14 -9.77 -9.55
C ILE A 117 -15.11 -8.81 -10.15
N ILE A 118 -13.88 -8.87 -9.64
CA ILE A 118 -12.83 -7.90 -9.96
C ILE A 118 -12.16 -8.25 -11.30
N ALA A 119 -12.03 -9.54 -11.60
CA ALA A 119 -11.29 -10.05 -12.75
C ALA A 119 -12.14 -11.02 -13.61
N PRO A 120 -13.32 -10.61 -14.12
CA PRO A 120 -14.22 -11.51 -14.84
C PRO A 120 -13.65 -12.01 -16.18
N GLY A 121 -12.66 -11.29 -16.75
CA GLY A 121 -12.02 -11.64 -18.03
C GLY A 121 -10.99 -12.78 -17.96
N PHE A 122 -10.68 -13.31 -16.78
CA PHE A 122 -9.75 -14.44 -16.60
C PHE A 122 -10.50 -15.78 -16.58
N GLN A 123 -9.87 -16.82 -17.13
CA GLN A 123 -10.39 -18.19 -17.13
C GLN A 123 -10.38 -18.80 -15.72
N THR A 124 -11.11 -19.90 -15.51
CA THR A 124 -11.23 -20.54 -14.18
C THR A 124 -9.86 -20.92 -13.59
N ASP A 125 -8.95 -21.44 -14.41
CA ASP A 125 -7.60 -21.84 -13.97
C ASP A 125 -6.73 -20.62 -13.61
N GLU A 126 -6.89 -19.51 -14.35
CA GLU A 126 -6.21 -18.24 -14.10
C GLU A 126 -6.68 -17.58 -12.79
N ARG A 127 -7.98 -17.68 -12.48
CA ARG A 127 -8.54 -17.20 -11.22
C ARG A 127 -8.07 -18.02 -10.03
N ALA A 128 -7.92 -19.34 -10.19
CA ALA A 128 -7.37 -20.20 -9.14
C ALA A 128 -5.91 -19.83 -8.85
N LEU A 129 -5.11 -19.54 -9.88
CA LEU A 129 -3.74 -19.05 -9.74
C LEU A 129 -3.70 -17.68 -9.03
N MET A 130 -4.63 -16.77 -9.34
CA MET A 130 -4.71 -15.45 -8.72
C MET A 130 -4.96 -15.50 -7.20
N VAL A 131 -5.69 -16.51 -6.71
CA VAL A 131 -5.95 -16.70 -5.27
C VAL A 131 -4.70 -17.15 -4.51
N VAL A 132 -3.77 -17.85 -5.18
CA VAL A 132 -2.58 -18.45 -4.57
C VAL A 132 -1.35 -17.53 -4.67
N MET A 133 -1.30 -16.66 -5.69
CA MET A 133 -0.26 -15.66 -5.88
C MET A 133 -0.43 -14.46 -4.96
#